data_AF-A0A7S0L9P9-F1
#
_entry.id   AF-A0A7S0L9P9-F1
#
_cell.length_a   1.000
_cell.length_b   1.000
_cell.length_c   1.000
_cell.angle_alpha   90.00
_cell.angle_beta   90.00
_cell.angle_gamma   90.00
#
_symmetry.space_group_name_H-M   'P 1'
#
loop_
_entity.id
_entity.type
_entity.pdbx_description
1 polymer ?
#
loop_
_entity_poly.entity_id
_entity_poly.type
_entity_poly.pdbx_seq_one_letter_code
_entity_poly.pdbx_strand_id
1 'polypeptide(L)'
;GLLDQNQNEVLTSLHKACAPNLRRVTSVSMGQISLLVLATKDLLPHITSVETDSEATGLGGVGINKGAAAVSFSVCNRPICFLNAHLAAHAEKLQERNAQVVEIQRNIKLGKKLASGALDLSNRFEHLVWLGDLNYRVDMPRPEAMEHIATRNFKALLVHDQLRTAIQTREAFGGFREGPIAFAPTFKHVPGKG
;
A
#
# COMPACT_ATOMS: atom_id res chain seq x y z
N GLY A 1 -6.20 1.84 -3.33
CA GLY A 1 -5.10 1.63 -4.29
C GLY A 1 -5.63 0.76 -5.39
N LEU A 2 -5.17 0.99 -6.61
CA LEU A 2 -5.57 0.22 -7.80
C LEU A 2 -4.30 -0.27 -8.49
N LEU A 3 -4.36 -1.46 -9.05
CA LEU A 3 -3.33 -2.00 -9.95
C LEU A 3 -4.02 -2.29 -11.29
N ASP A 4 -3.54 -1.66 -12.35
CA ASP A 4 -4.01 -1.89 -13.73
C ASP A 4 -5.52 -1.61 -13.93
N GLN A 5 -6.04 -0.58 -13.26
CA GLN A 5 -7.46 -0.18 -13.37
C GLN A 5 -7.60 1.31 -13.69
N ASN A 6 -8.59 1.64 -14.52
CA ASN A 6 -8.94 3.01 -14.87
C ASN A 6 -9.68 3.71 -13.71
N GLN A 7 -9.09 4.78 -13.19
CA GLN A 7 -9.62 5.51 -12.04
C GLN A 7 -11.00 6.14 -12.30
N ASN A 8 -11.30 6.58 -13.53
CA ASN A 8 -12.59 7.19 -13.88
C ASN A 8 -13.70 6.14 -13.97
N GLU A 9 -13.37 4.95 -14.47
CA GLU A 9 -14.31 3.82 -14.53
C GLU A 9 -14.63 3.31 -13.12
N VAL A 10 -13.61 3.22 -12.25
CA VAL A 10 -13.80 2.88 -10.83
C VAL A 10 -14.69 3.90 -10.14
N LEU A 11 -14.43 5.21 -10.30
CA LEU A 11 -15.27 6.25 -9.71
C LEU A 11 -16.72 6.18 -10.21
N THR A 12 -16.90 6.00 -11.51
CA THR A 12 -18.23 5.85 -12.13
C THR A 12 -18.96 4.64 -11.58
N SER A 13 -18.26 3.52 -11.40
CA SER A 13 -18.82 2.29 -10.84
C SER A 13 -19.23 2.46 -9.38
N LEU A 14 -18.40 3.13 -8.57
CA LEU A 14 -18.71 3.47 -7.17
C LEU A 14 -19.94 4.38 -7.07
N HIS A 15 -20.05 5.39 -7.92
CA HIS A 15 -21.21 6.29 -7.96
C HIS A 15 -22.50 5.55 -8.31
N LYS A 16 -22.43 4.60 -9.26
CA LYS A 16 -23.58 3.77 -9.65
C LYS A 16 -23.98 2.76 -8.57
N ALA A 17 -23.01 2.18 -7.86
CA ALA A 17 -23.26 1.10 -6.92
C ALA A 17 -23.78 1.59 -5.56
N CYS A 18 -23.08 2.54 -4.92
CA CYS A 18 -23.34 2.81 -3.50
C CYS A 18 -22.83 4.16 -2.96
N ALA A 19 -22.10 4.96 -3.73
CA ALA A 19 -21.40 6.13 -3.18
C ALA A 19 -21.53 7.42 -4.02
N PRO A 20 -22.75 7.86 -4.39
CA PRO A 20 -22.96 9.00 -5.30
C PRO A 20 -22.51 10.36 -4.73
N ASN A 21 -22.34 10.45 -3.41
CA ASN A 21 -21.89 11.66 -2.72
C ASN A 21 -20.37 11.82 -2.66
N LEU A 22 -19.60 10.77 -3.03
CA LEU A 22 -18.14 10.87 -3.08
C LEU A 22 -17.68 11.75 -4.23
N ARG A 23 -16.62 12.51 -4.00
CA ARG A 23 -15.97 13.37 -4.98
C ARG A 23 -14.47 13.11 -4.96
N ARG A 24 -13.84 13.20 -6.13
CA ARG A 24 -12.39 13.05 -6.24
C ARG A 24 -11.72 14.24 -5.57
N VAL A 25 -10.85 13.94 -4.61
CA VAL A 25 -9.90 14.90 -4.01
C VAL A 25 -8.71 15.05 -4.94
N THR A 26 -8.03 13.92 -5.21
CA THR A 26 -6.91 13.85 -6.15
C THR A 26 -6.68 12.41 -6.60
N SER A 27 -5.81 12.23 -7.57
CA SER A 27 -5.25 10.93 -7.92
C SER A 27 -3.83 11.04 -8.45
N VAL A 28 -3.10 9.93 -8.36
CA VAL A 28 -1.73 9.79 -8.85
C VAL A 28 -1.54 8.39 -9.42
N SER A 29 -0.70 8.28 -10.44
CA SER A 29 -0.36 7.01 -11.07
C SER A 29 1.14 6.93 -11.35
N MET A 30 1.69 5.74 -11.17
CA MET A 30 3.02 5.36 -11.62
C MET A 30 2.92 4.02 -12.35
N GLY A 31 3.01 4.05 -13.68
CA GLY A 31 2.68 2.89 -14.49
C GLY A 31 1.28 2.37 -14.15
N GLN A 32 1.18 1.10 -13.76
CA GLN A 32 -0.07 0.45 -13.36
C GLN A 32 -0.48 0.72 -11.91
N ILE A 33 0.37 1.36 -11.11
CA ILE A 33 0.13 1.62 -9.69
C ILE A 33 -0.62 2.94 -9.55
N SER A 34 -1.85 2.89 -9.06
CA SER A 34 -2.73 4.05 -8.98
C SER A 34 -3.26 4.27 -7.58
N LEU A 35 -3.37 5.52 -7.15
CA LEU A 35 -4.03 5.91 -5.92
C LEU A 35 -5.08 6.97 -6.23
N LEU A 36 -6.34 6.68 -5.91
CA LEU A 36 -7.49 7.57 -6.04
C LEU A 36 -8.00 7.90 -4.65
N VAL A 37 -7.97 9.19 -4.29
CA VAL A 37 -8.50 9.68 -3.01
C VAL A 37 -9.85 10.33 -3.26
N LEU A 38 -10.88 9.83 -2.55
CA LEU A 38 -12.24 10.32 -2.62
C LEU A 38 -12.67 10.80 -1.23
N ALA A 39 -13.51 11.84 -1.18
CA ALA A 39 -14.10 12.35 0.04
C ALA A 39 -15.58 12.66 -0.17
N THR A 40 -16.37 12.65 0.90
CA THR A 40 -17.74 13.16 0.86
C THR A 40 -17.73 14.67 0.62
N LYS A 41 -18.81 15.20 0.04
CA LYS A 41 -18.96 16.65 -0.19
C LYS A 41 -18.75 17.48 1.08
N ASP A 42 -19.24 16.99 2.21
CA ASP A 42 -19.16 17.71 3.49
C ASP A 42 -17.74 17.77 4.03
N LEU A 43 -16.88 16.80 3.68
CA LEU A 43 -15.49 16.77 4.11
C LEU A 43 -14.57 17.62 3.22
N LEU A 44 -14.92 17.82 1.94
CA LEU A 44 -14.07 18.53 0.97
C LEU A 44 -13.57 19.91 1.45
N PRO A 45 -14.40 20.78 2.07
CA PRO A 45 -13.93 22.10 2.54
C PRO A 45 -12.86 22.01 3.64
N HIS A 46 -12.75 20.86 4.30
CA HIS A 46 -11.80 20.61 5.39
C HIS A 46 -10.51 19.93 4.92
N ILE A 47 -10.40 19.62 3.61
CA ILE A 47 -9.22 19.01 3.01
C ILE A 47 -8.34 20.11 2.40
N THR A 48 -7.08 20.16 2.84
CA THR A 48 -6.09 21.15 2.39
C THR A 48 -4.74 20.50 2.11
N SER A 49 -3.79 21.25 1.55
CA SER A 49 -2.40 20.82 1.36
C SER A 49 -2.28 19.47 0.63
N VAL A 50 -3.05 19.30 -0.44
CA VAL A 50 -3.04 18.08 -1.24
C VAL A 50 -1.76 18.05 -2.08
N GLU A 51 -0.95 17.02 -1.90
CA GLU A 51 0.32 16.79 -2.61
C GLU A 51 0.36 15.35 -3.10
N THR A 52 1.04 15.11 -4.22
CA THR A 52 1.23 13.76 -4.79
C THR A 52 2.67 13.54 -5.19
N ASP A 53 3.13 12.30 -5.08
CA ASP A 53 4.47 11.89 -5.50
C ASP A 53 4.48 10.41 -5.88
N SER A 54 5.54 9.95 -6.53
CA SER A 54 5.71 8.54 -6.88
C SER A 54 7.18 8.16 -6.98
N GLU A 55 7.48 6.91 -6.66
CA GLU A 55 8.84 6.37 -6.73
C GLU A 55 8.86 5.02 -7.46
N ALA A 56 9.64 4.95 -8.54
CA ALA A 56 9.84 3.72 -9.31
C ALA A 56 11.07 2.96 -8.78
N THR A 57 10.92 1.66 -8.55
CA THR A 57 11.97 0.82 -7.93
C THR A 57 12.35 -0.41 -8.77
N GLY A 58 12.01 -0.41 -10.07
CA GLY A 58 12.43 -1.46 -10.99
C GLY A 58 13.95 -1.47 -11.21
N LEU A 59 14.48 -2.53 -11.86
CA LEU A 59 15.90 -2.68 -12.19
C LEU A 59 16.53 -1.37 -12.72
N GLY A 60 17.49 -0.83 -11.98
CA GLY A 60 18.21 0.40 -12.32
C GLY A 60 17.37 1.68 -12.32
N GLY A 61 16.18 1.70 -11.71
CA GLY A 61 15.24 2.82 -11.76
C GLY A 61 14.47 2.94 -13.08
N VAL A 62 14.64 1.99 -14.02
CA VAL A 62 14.07 2.07 -15.38
C VAL A 62 12.73 1.32 -15.50
N GLY A 63 12.49 0.34 -14.63
CA GLY A 63 11.24 -0.44 -14.63
C GLY A 63 10.10 0.27 -13.89
N ILE A 64 9.14 0.83 -14.61
CA ILE A 64 7.98 1.57 -14.05
C ILE A 64 6.88 0.68 -13.41
N ASN A 65 7.06 -0.64 -13.38
CA ASN A 65 6.03 -1.59 -12.94
C ASN A 65 6.12 -1.96 -11.44
N LYS A 66 7.10 -1.39 -10.73
CA LYS A 66 7.34 -1.63 -9.29
C LYS A 66 7.70 -0.32 -8.59
N GLY A 67 7.28 -0.18 -7.35
CA GLY A 67 7.46 1.01 -6.53
C GLY A 67 6.15 1.49 -5.92
N ALA A 68 5.95 2.80 -5.79
CA ALA A 68 4.76 3.33 -5.13
C ALA A 68 4.25 4.65 -5.73
N ALA A 69 2.95 4.87 -5.59
CA ALA A 69 2.29 6.14 -5.82
C ALA A 69 1.70 6.65 -4.49
N ALA A 70 1.95 7.91 -4.15
CA ALA A 70 1.67 8.49 -2.85
C ALA A 70 0.82 9.76 -2.95
N VAL A 71 -0.12 9.92 -2.03
CA VAL A 71 -0.93 11.13 -1.86
C VAL A 71 -0.83 11.55 -0.41
N SER A 72 -0.60 12.83 -0.16
CA SER A 72 -0.77 13.43 1.15
C SER A 72 -1.74 14.59 1.11
N PHE A 73 -2.41 14.83 2.24
CA PHE A 73 -3.34 15.94 2.44
C PHE A 73 -3.51 16.17 3.94
N SER A 74 -4.07 17.33 4.31
CA SER A 74 -4.49 17.61 5.67
C SER A 74 -6.01 17.58 5.78
N VAL A 75 -6.52 16.96 6.84
CA VAL A 75 -7.94 17.07 7.23
C VAL A 75 -8.00 17.82 8.55
N CYS A 76 -8.65 18.98 8.57
CA CYS A 76 -8.72 19.82 9.78
C CYS A 76 -7.32 20.06 10.41
N ASN A 77 -6.32 20.38 9.58
CA ASN A 77 -4.92 20.58 9.95
C ASN A 77 -4.16 19.34 10.47
N ARG A 78 -4.72 18.13 10.32
CA ARG A 78 -4.02 16.87 10.64
C ARG A 78 -3.44 16.26 9.36
N PRO A 79 -2.10 16.16 9.22
CA PRO A 79 -1.47 15.68 8.00
C PRO A 79 -1.55 14.15 7.89
N ILE A 80 -2.05 13.66 6.76
CA ILE A 80 -2.26 12.25 6.44
C ILE A 80 -1.58 11.93 5.10
N CYS A 81 -0.96 10.76 5.00
CA CYS A 81 -0.39 10.26 3.76
C CYS A 81 -0.78 8.80 3.50
N PHE A 82 -1.15 8.51 2.26
CA PHE A 82 -1.43 7.17 1.76
C PHE A 82 -0.44 6.83 0.65
N LEU A 83 0.11 5.61 0.68
CA LEU A 83 0.94 5.05 -0.37
C LEU A 83 0.30 3.77 -0.89
N ASN A 84 0.16 3.65 -2.20
CA ASN A 84 -0.13 2.39 -2.87
C ASN A 84 1.16 1.86 -3.49
N ALA A 85 1.64 0.71 -3.02
CA ALA A 85 2.87 0.09 -3.48
C ALA A 85 2.61 -1.22 -4.24
N HIS A 86 3.49 -1.53 -5.17
CA HIS A 86 3.59 -2.83 -5.82
C HIS A 86 5.06 -3.24 -5.82
N LEU A 87 5.41 -4.18 -4.94
CA LEU A 87 6.80 -4.57 -4.68
C LEU A 87 7.20 -5.82 -5.47
N ALA A 88 8.49 -6.16 -5.43
CA ALA A 88 9.08 -7.27 -6.17
C ALA A 88 8.31 -8.59 -5.93
N ALA A 89 7.93 -9.23 -7.03
CA ALA A 89 7.21 -10.50 -7.02
C ALA A 89 8.16 -11.68 -6.74
N HIS A 90 7.57 -12.84 -6.46
CA HIS A 90 8.23 -14.12 -6.16
C HIS A 90 8.75 -14.25 -4.72
N ALA A 91 8.73 -15.47 -4.19
CA ALA A 91 8.90 -15.72 -2.75
C ALA A 91 10.32 -15.41 -2.26
N GLU A 92 11.31 -15.72 -3.09
CA GLU A 92 12.74 -15.53 -2.87
C GLU A 92 13.19 -14.07 -2.86
N LYS A 93 12.35 -13.13 -3.32
CA LYS A 93 12.67 -11.70 -3.44
C LYS A 93 12.43 -10.89 -2.15
N LEU A 94 12.51 -11.53 -0.98
CA LEU A 94 12.27 -10.88 0.32
C LEU A 94 13.18 -9.66 0.54
N GLN A 95 14.49 -9.84 0.36
CA GLN A 95 15.46 -8.76 0.57
C GLN A 95 15.29 -7.62 -0.44
N GLU A 96 14.89 -7.94 -1.68
CA GLU A 96 14.57 -6.94 -2.70
C GLU A 96 13.34 -6.11 -2.29
N ARG A 97 12.26 -6.74 -1.80
CA ARG A 97 11.09 -6.01 -1.27
C ARG A 97 11.45 -5.10 -0.11
N ASN A 98 12.24 -5.58 0.85
CA ASN A 98 12.68 -4.77 1.98
C ASN A 98 13.49 -3.55 1.52
N ALA A 99 14.41 -3.74 0.58
CA ALA A 99 15.19 -2.65 -0.01
C ALA A 99 14.29 -1.62 -0.74
N GLN A 100 13.29 -2.07 -1.50
CA GLN A 100 12.33 -1.19 -2.17
C GLN A 100 11.52 -0.35 -1.17
N VAL A 101 11.14 -0.91 -0.02
CA VAL A 101 10.45 -0.14 1.04
C VAL A 101 11.32 0.99 1.56
N VAL A 102 12.60 0.70 1.85
CA VAL A 102 13.56 1.71 2.33
C VAL A 102 13.80 2.79 1.27
N GLU A 103 13.94 2.39 0.00
CA GLU A 103 14.10 3.31 -1.14
C GLU A 103 12.91 4.26 -1.28
N ILE A 104 11.68 3.72 -1.30
CA ILE A 104 10.44 4.51 -1.38
C ILE A 104 10.31 5.47 -0.20
N GLN A 105 10.57 5.01 1.04
CA GLN A 105 10.53 5.88 2.22
C GLN A 105 11.54 7.03 2.15
N ARG A 106 12.72 6.76 1.58
CA ARG A 106 13.77 7.77 1.40
C ARG A 106 13.42 8.77 0.30
N ASN A 107 12.83 8.31 -0.80
CA ASN A 107 12.72 9.10 -2.02
C ASN A 107 11.39 9.86 -2.17
N ILE A 108 10.28 9.38 -1.58
CA ILE A 108 9.03 10.14 -1.56
C ILE A 108 9.20 11.46 -0.78
N LYS A 109 8.95 12.59 -1.44
CA LYS A 109 9.15 13.97 -0.95
C LYS A 109 7.83 14.68 -0.64
N LEU A 110 6.92 13.99 0.04
CA LEU A 110 5.69 14.58 0.53
C LEU A 110 5.82 15.18 1.93
N GLY A 111 5.01 16.20 2.20
CA GLY A 111 4.86 16.83 3.51
C GLY A 111 6.01 17.78 3.85
N LYS A 112 5.79 18.62 4.86
CA LYS A 112 6.78 19.61 5.30
C LYS A 112 8.02 18.92 5.84
N LYS A 113 9.20 19.31 5.35
CA LYS A 113 10.47 18.89 5.95
C LYS A 113 10.50 19.38 7.40
N LEU A 114 10.78 18.47 8.33
CA LEU A 114 11.01 18.84 9.72
C LEU A 114 12.30 19.65 9.83
N ALA A 115 12.33 20.63 10.73
CA ALA A 115 13.51 21.46 11.00
C ALA A 115 14.73 20.63 11.45
N SER A 116 14.50 19.42 11.97
CA SER A 116 15.54 18.45 12.36
C SER A 116 16.28 17.83 11.18
N GLY A 117 15.89 18.09 9.93
CA GLY A 117 16.49 17.47 8.74
C GLY A 117 16.14 15.98 8.60
N ALA A 118 15.22 15.45 9.42
CA ALA A 118 14.78 14.07 9.35
C ALA A 118 14.20 13.75 7.96
N LEU A 119 14.90 12.88 7.24
CA LEU A 119 14.52 12.45 5.89
C LEU A 119 13.40 11.41 5.91
N ASP A 120 13.08 10.84 7.07
CA ASP A 120 12.11 9.77 7.21
C ASP A 120 10.67 10.27 7.00
N LEU A 121 10.00 9.68 6.01
CA LEU A 121 8.59 9.92 5.69
C LEU A 121 7.67 9.65 6.90
N SER A 122 8.05 8.71 7.78
CA SER A 122 7.26 8.31 8.95
C SER A 122 7.01 9.44 9.95
N ASN A 123 7.89 10.45 10.00
CA ASN A 123 7.81 11.54 10.97
C ASN A 123 7.10 12.79 10.42
N ARG A 124 6.68 12.80 9.14
CA ARG A 124 6.08 13.98 8.49
C ARG A 124 4.56 14.02 8.58
N PHE A 125 3.93 12.90 8.92
CA PHE A 125 2.49 12.74 8.94
C PHE A 125 2.05 12.19 10.29
N GLU A 126 0.87 12.62 10.72
CA GLU A 126 0.24 12.04 11.90
C GLU A 126 -0.26 10.61 11.59
N HIS A 127 -0.71 10.40 10.35
CA HIS A 127 -1.10 9.10 9.84
C HIS A 127 -0.40 8.82 8.51
N LEU A 128 0.44 7.78 8.49
CA LEU A 128 1.10 7.26 7.30
C LEU A 128 0.59 5.84 7.03
N VAL A 129 -0.12 5.66 5.92
CA VAL A 129 -0.77 4.39 5.57
C VAL A 129 -0.14 3.83 4.30
N TRP A 130 0.40 2.63 4.40
CA TRP A 130 0.84 1.84 3.25
C TRP A 130 -0.20 0.78 2.91
N LEU A 131 -0.47 0.63 1.62
CA LEU A 131 -1.35 -0.41 1.08
C LEU A 131 -0.84 -0.85 -0.30
N GLY A 132 -1.47 -1.88 -0.86
CA GLY A 132 -1.19 -2.35 -2.22
C GLY A 132 -0.74 -3.80 -2.26
N ASP A 133 -0.18 -4.22 -3.40
CA ASP A 133 0.41 -5.56 -3.55
C ASP A 133 1.86 -5.55 -3.08
N LEU A 134 2.03 -5.68 -1.77
CA LEU A 134 3.34 -5.72 -1.13
C LEU A 134 4.12 -7.00 -1.46
N ASN A 135 3.48 -8.01 -2.07
CA ASN A 135 4.09 -9.24 -2.57
C ASN A 135 4.88 -10.11 -1.57
N TYR A 136 4.81 -9.83 -0.27
CA TYR A 136 5.32 -10.74 0.77
C TYR A 136 4.55 -12.06 0.73
N ARG A 137 5.24 -13.16 1.02
CA ARG A 137 4.70 -14.53 0.89
C ARG A 137 4.69 -15.23 2.24
N VAL A 138 3.93 -16.31 2.31
CA VAL A 138 4.02 -17.29 3.40
C VAL A 138 5.15 -18.27 3.06
N ASP A 139 6.17 -18.32 3.90
CA ASP A 139 7.33 -19.22 3.76
C ASP A 139 7.01 -20.61 4.31
N MET A 140 6.15 -21.32 3.58
CA MET A 140 5.63 -22.64 3.93
C MET A 140 5.41 -23.47 2.65
N PRO A 141 5.67 -24.80 2.68
CA PRO A 141 5.33 -25.68 1.58
C PRO A 141 3.85 -25.59 1.20
N ARG A 142 3.56 -25.55 -0.10
CA ARG A 142 2.17 -25.40 -0.60
C ARG A 142 1.19 -26.43 -0.03
N PRO A 143 1.49 -27.74 0.06
CA PRO A 143 0.54 -28.71 0.60
C PRO A 143 0.10 -28.39 2.04
N GLU A 144 1.04 -28.01 2.90
CA GLU A 144 0.80 -27.62 4.29
C GLU A 144 -0.01 -26.33 4.37
N ALA A 145 0.36 -25.32 3.57
CA ALA A 145 -0.39 -24.08 3.50
C ALA A 145 -1.85 -24.31 3.07
N MET A 146 -2.09 -25.20 2.10
CA MET A 146 -3.44 -25.54 1.64
C MET A 146 -4.26 -26.24 2.72
N GLU A 147 -3.66 -27.07 3.58
CA GLU A 147 -4.33 -27.70 4.72
C GLU A 147 -4.80 -26.66 5.75
N HIS A 148 -3.93 -25.72 6.09
CA HIS A 148 -4.29 -24.61 6.98
C HIS A 148 -5.35 -23.68 6.38
N ILE A 149 -5.31 -23.45 5.06
CA ILE A 149 -6.37 -22.70 4.36
C ILE A 149 -7.70 -23.45 4.44
N ALA A 150 -7.71 -24.75 4.16
CA ALA A 150 -8.93 -25.57 4.17
C ALA A 150 -9.58 -25.63 5.56
N THR A 151 -8.77 -25.67 6.62
CA THR A 151 -9.23 -25.67 8.02
C THR A 151 -9.43 -24.27 8.61
N ARG A 152 -9.25 -23.21 7.81
CA ARG A 152 -9.30 -21.80 8.24
C ARG A 152 -8.34 -21.48 9.39
N ASN A 153 -7.26 -22.24 9.54
CA ASN A 153 -6.21 -22.00 10.51
C ASN A 153 -5.21 -20.95 10.00
N PHE A 154 -5.68 -19.72 9.76
CA PHE A 154 -4.85 -18.65 9.21
C PHE A 154 -3.74 -18.22 10.18
N LYS A 155 -3.92 -18.44 11.49
CA LYS A 155 -2.88 -18.16 12.48
C LYS A 155 -1.60 -18.95 12.21
N ALA A 156 -1.71 -20.22 11.81
CA ALA A 156 -0.57 -21.04 11.44
C ALA A 156 0.17 -20.47 10.22
N LEU A 157 -0.55 -20.01 9.20
CA LEU A 157 0.05 -19.34 8.03
C LEU A 157 0.80 -18.06 8.41
N LEU A 158 0.20 -17.24 9.29
CA LEU A 158 0.75 -15.95 9.70
C LEU A 158 2.05 -16.06 10.50
N VAL A 159 2.37 -17.23 11.06
CA VAL A 159 3.68 -17.48 11.69
C VAL A 159 4.81 -17.44 10.65
N HIS A 160 4.50 -17.82 9.41
CA HIS A 160 5.44 -17.91 8.29
C HIS A 160 5.30 -16.73 7.32
N ASP A 161 4.50 -15.71 7.66
CA ASP A 161 4.31 -14.55 6.80
C ASP A 161 5.54 -13.63 6.83
N GLN A 162 6.14 -13.42 5.65
CA GLN A 162 7.37 -12.64 5.52
C GLN A 162 7.18 -11.16 5.88
N LEU A 163 6.00 -10.55 5.66
CA LEU A 163 5.75 -9.15 5.99
C LEU A 163 5.73 -8.96 7.51
N ARG A 164 5.05 -9.87 8.22
CA ARG A 164 5.02 -9.86 9.69
C ARG A 164 6.41 -9.99 10.27
N THR A 165 7.23 -10.89 9.73
CA THR A 165 8.63 -11.01 10.13
C THR A 165 9.39 -9.71 9.86
N ALA A 166 9.29 -9.12 8.66
CA ALA A 166 9.97 -7.88 8.30
C ALA A 166 9.60 -6.69 9.22
N ILE A 167 8.31 -6.57 9.59
CA ILE A 167 7.84 -5.56 10.56
C ILE A 167 8.45 -5.81 11.95
N GLN A 168 8.43 -7.07 12.42
CA GLN A 168 8.92 -7.44 13.76
C GLN A 168 10.43 -7.23 13.89
N THR A 169 11.21 -7.63 12.88
CA THR A 169 12.67 -7.47 12.85
C THR A 169 13.10 -6.06 12.46
N ARG A 170 12.16 -5.21 12.01
CA ARG A 170 12.38 -3.84 11.53
C ARG A 170 13.27 -3.75 10.28
N GLU A 171 13.38 -4.83 9.52
CA GLU A 171 14.06 -4.81 8.21
C GLU A 171 13.27 -3.99 7.17
N ALA A 172 11.95 -3.95 7.30
CA ALA A 172 11.06 -3.06 6.56
C ALA A 172 9.87 -2.68 7.43
N PHE A 173 9.21 -1.56 7.15
CA PHE A 173 8.03 -1.12 7.90
C PHE A 173 8.23 -1.01 9.43
N GLY A 174 9.44 -0.67 9.88
CA GLY A 174 9.73 -0.46 11.30
C GLY A 174 8.80 0.58 11.93
N GLY A 175 8.11 0.21 13.02
CA GLY A 175 7.16 1.09 13.71
C GLY A 175 5.73 1.10 13.14
N PHE A 176 5.50 0.44 12.00
CA PHE A 176 4.16 0.26 11.47
C PHE A 176 3.38 -0.80 12.24
N ARG A 177 2.05 -0.74 12.12
CA ARG A 177 1.12 -1.68 12.73
C ARG A 177 0.17 -2.20 11.66
N GLU A 178 -0.06 -3.50 11.67
CA GLU A 178 -1.05 -4.16 10.82
C GLU A 178 -2.19 -4.70 11.69
N GLY A 179 -3.43 -4.59 11.19
CA GLY A 179 -4.60 -5.14 11.86
C GLY A 179 -4.60 -6.69 11.88
N PRO A 180 -5.45 -7.33 12.70
CA PRO A 180 -5.56 -8.77 12.72
C PRO A 180 -6.05 -9.32 11.36
N ILE A 181 -5.33 -10.28 10.80
CA ILE A 181 -5.72 -10.99 9.58
C ILE A 181 -6.54 -12.22 9.95
N ALA A 182 -7.83 -12.18 9.62
CA ALA A 182 -8.80 -13.27 9.84
C ALA A 182 -9.47 -13.76 8.54
N PHE A 183 -8.87 -13.41 7.40
CA PHE A 183 -9.33 -13.78 6.06
C PHE A 183 -8.30 -14.70 5.37
N ALA A 184 -8.76 -15.45 4.36
CA ALA A 184 -7.89 -16.35 3.60
C ALA A 184 -6.85 -15.58 2.76
N PRO A 185 -5.68 -16.17 2.44
CA PRO A 185 -4.71 -15.54 1.55
C PRO A 185 -5.36 -15.04 0.25
N THR A 186 -5.04 -13.81 -0.15
CA THR A 186 -5.66 -13.13 -1.30
C THR A 186 -4.98 -13.46 -2.63
N PHE A 187 -3.95 -14.31 -2.63
CA PHE A 187 -3.21 -14.75 -3.80
C PHE A 187 -2.63 -16.17 -3.62
N LYS A 188 -2.56 -17.03 -4.65
CA LYS A 188 -3.05 -16.86 -6.04
C LYS A 188 -4.39 -17.58 -6.20
N HIS A 189 -5.43 -16.86 -6.58
CA HIS A 189 -6.69 -17.47 -6.96
C HIS A 189 -6.59 -18.09 -8.36
N VAL A 190 -7.23 -19.24 -8.54
CA VAL A 190 -7.51 -19.78 -9.87
C VAL A 190 -8.75 -19.03 -10.39
N PRO A 191 -8.69 -18.39 -11.58
CA PRO A 191 -9.86 -17.74 -12.14
C PRO A 191 -11.08 -18.68 -12.17
N GLY A 192 -12.23 -18.22 -11.69
CA GLY A 192 -13.48 -18.98 -11.70
C GLY A 192 -13.67 -20.00 -10.56
N LYS A 193 -12.75 -20.08 -9.59
CA LYS A 193 -12.94 -20.87 -8.35
C LYS A 193 -12.75 -19.96 -7.14
N GLY A 194 -13.87 -19.59 -6.52
CA GLY A 194 -13.93 -18.89 -5.23
C GLY A 194 -13.82 -19.86 -4.06
#